data_AF-A0A6A6M8F9-F1
#
_entry.id   AF-A0A6A6M8F9-F1
#
_cell.length_a   1.000
_cell.length_b   1.000
_cell.length_c   1.000
_cell.angle_alpha   90.00
_cell.angle_beta   90.00
_cell.angle_gamma   90.00
#
_symmetry.space_group_name_H-M   'P 1'
#
loop_
_entity.id
_entity.type
_entity.pdbx_description
1 polymer ?
#
loop_
_entity_poly.entity_id
_entity_poly.type
_entity_poly.pdbx_seq_one_letter_code
_entity_poly.pdbx_strand_id
1 'polypeptide(L)'
;MNRLQLTPIYGDDETITHVIGIQFFTEATIDLSPVPGSSLKERAKSADRFRSGFSTYCSIPVRDCSVYRGVCGILELSDEVLSLKILSRLTPRDIASVGSVCTRLYELTKNEELWRMVCQNAWGSETTRVLETVPGAKRLGWGRLARELTTLEAAAWRKLTVGGAVEPSRCNFSACAVGNRIVLFGGEGVNMQPMNDTFVLDLNSSNPEWQHVQVSSPPPGRWGHTLSCVNGSHLVVFGGCGRQGLLNDVFVLDLDAKPPTWREISGLAPPLPRSWHSSCTLDGTKLIVSGGCADSGVLLSDTFLLDLSMEKPVWREIPVAWAPPSRLGHTLSVYGGRKILMFGGLAKSGPLRFRSSDVFTMDLSEEEPCWRGNWEWNALNRGFLLA
;
A
#
# COMPACT_ATOMS: atom_id res chain seq x y z
N MET A 1 3.05 1.33 -19.38
CA MET A 1 1.61 1.20 -19.10
C MET A 1 0.85 1.43 -20.38
N ASN A 2 0.05 0.47 -20.80
CA ASN A 2 -0.83 0.67 -21.96
C ASN A 2 -1.96 1.59 -21.54
N ARG A 3 -2.15 2.72 -22.24
CA ARG A 3 -3.18 3.70 -21.92
C ARG A 3 -4.18 3.74 -23.06
N LEU A 4 -5.45 3.45 -22.79
CA LEU A 4 -6.53 3.66 -23.75
C LEU A 4 -7.16 5.01 -23.45
N GLN A 5 -7.07 5.95 -24.38
CA GLN A 5 -7.74 7.24 -24.30
C GLN A 5 -8.98 7.20 -25.17
N LEU A 6 -10.15 7.36 -24.56
CA LEU A 6 -11.42 7.44 -25.26
C LEU A 6 -11.82 8.92 -25.36
N THR A 7 -11.96 9.43 -26.58
CA THR A 7 -12.39 10.80 -26.87
C THR A 7 -13.76 10.74 -27.54
N PRO A 8 -14.84 11.22 -26.90
CA PRO A 8 -16.15 11.27 -27.53
C PRO A 8 -16.19 12.33 -28.63
N ILE A 9 -16.91 12.02 -29.71
CA ILE A 9 -17.23 12.94 -30.80
C ILE A 9 -18.71 13.30 -30.68
N TYR A 10 -18.98 14.59 -30.60
CA TYR A 10 -20.32 15.14 -30.47
C TYR A 10 -20.87 15.52 -31.86
N GLY A 11 -22.14 15.20 -32.11
CA GLY A 11 -22.90 15.71 -33.24
C GLY A 11 -23.40 17.13 -32.99
N ASP A 12 -24.05 17.72 -33.99
CA ASP A 12 -24.54 19.11 -33.96
C ASP A 12 -25.62 19.37 -32.88
N ASP A 13 -26.20 18.30 -32.31
CA ASP A 13 -27.20 18.32 -31.23
C ASP A 13 -26.60 17.98 -29.85
N GLU A 14 -25.27 18.05 -29.70
CA GLU A 14 -24.52 17.64 -28.51
C GLU A 14 -24.69 16.16 -28.11
N THR A 15 -25.26 15.33 -28.97
CA THR A 15 -25.29 13.88 -28.73
C THR A 15 -23.94 13.27 -29.08
N ILE A 16 -23.48 12.31 -28.27
CA ILE A 16 -22.27 11.55 -28.59
C ILE A 16 -22.61 10.63 -29.76
N THR A 17 -22.07 10.90 -30.94
CA THR A 17 -22.32 10.10 -32.14
C THR A 17 -21.28 8.98 -32.29
N HIS A 18 -20.04 9.24 -31.89
CA HIS A 18 -18.91 8.31 -32.02
C HIS A 18 -17.93 8.47 -30.84
N VAL A 19 -17.07 7.48 -30.63
CA VAL A 19 -15.96 7.56 -29.66
C VAL A 19 -14.68 7.09 -30.35
N ILE A 20 -13.64 7.92 -30.36
CA ILE A 20 -12.31 7.53 -30.81
C ILE A 20 -11.56 6.92 -29.63
N GLY A 21 -11.09 5.69 -29.79
CA GLY A 21 -10.14 5.07 -28.87
C GLY A 21 -8.72 5.14 -29.42
N ILE A 22 -7.81 5.81 -28.71
CA ILE A 22 -6.38 5.82 -29.01
C ILE A 22 -5.69 4.97 -27.95
N GLN A 23 -5.10 3.85 -28.37
CA GLN A 23 -4.32 2.99 -27.50
C GLN A 23 -2.84 3.34 -27.61
N PHE A 24 -2.27 3.83 -26.51
CA PHE A 24 -0.85 4.07 -26.36
C PHE A 24 -0.18 2.82 -25.82
N PHE A 25 0.88 2.38 -26.48
CA PHE A 25 1.72 1.28 -26.03
C PHE A 25 3.02 1.85 -25.49
N THR A 26 3.51 1.26 -24.40
CA THR A 26 4.88 1.51 -23.95
C THR A 26 5.76 0.40 -24.52
N GLU A 27 6.69 0.74 -25.41
CA GLU A 27 7.68 -0.24 -25.86
C GLU A 27 8.63 -0.57 -24.71
N ALA A 28 8.86 -1.88 -24.51
CA ALA A 28 9.85 -2.37 -23.57
C ALA A 28 10.95 -3.08 -24.36
N THR A 29 12.18 -2.60 -24.22
CA THR A 29 13.37 -3.28 -24.75
C THR A 29 13.71 -4.45 -23.83
N ILE A 30 13.33 -5.66 -24.25
CA ILE A 30 13.57 -6.90 -23.50
C ILE A 30 14.71 -7.66 -24.15
N ASP A 31 15.78 -7.90 -23.39
CA ASP A 31 16.82 -8.85 -23.80
C ASP A 31 16.33 -10.29 -23.58
N LEU A 32 16.16 -11.00 -24.69
CA LEU A 32 15.71 -12.40 -24.78
C LEU A 32 16.87 -13.40 -24.77
N SER A 33 18.10 -12.95 -24.55
CA SER A 33 19.26 -13.84 -24.45
C SER A 33 19.10 -14.89 -23.33
N PRO A 34 19.63 -16.11 -23.51
CA PRO A 34 19.59 -17.15 -22.48
C PRO A 34 20.22 -16.67 -21.18
N VAL A 35 19.58 -16.93 -20.04
CA VAL A 35 20.09 -16.51 -18.73
C VAL A 35 21.32 -17.35 -18.37
N PRO A 36 22.50 -16.74 -18.11
CA PRO A 36 23.67 -17.51 -17.69
C PRO A 36 23.46 -18.07 -16.27
N GLY A 37 23.40 -19.40 -16.13
CA GLY A 37 23.57 -20.06 -14.83
C GLY A 37 22.33 -20.62 -14.10
N SER A 38 21.18 -20.83 -14.75
CA SER A 38 20.09 -21.59 -14.10
C SER A 38 20.42 -23.09 -14.05
N SER A 39 20.76 -23.59 -12.87
CA SER A 39 20.83 -25.03 -12.57
C SER A 39 19.43 -25.62 -12.38
N LEU A 40 18.54 -25.44 -13.37
CA LEU A 40 17.41 -26.35 -13.53
C LEU A 40 17.98 -27.63 -14.14
N LYS A 41 18.41 -28.53 -13.25
CA LYS A 41 18.80 -29.91 -13.57
C LYS A 41 17.82 -30.46 -14.61
N GLU A 42 18.35 -30.78 -15.79
CA GLU A 42 17.67 -31.56 -16.80
C GLU A 42 16.97 -32.75 -16.14
N ARG A 43 15.63 -32.66 -16.05
CA ARG A 43 14.79 -33.85 -16.01
C ARG A 43 14.31 -34.13 -17.42
N ALA A 44 15.27 -34.24 -18.34
CA ALA A 44 15.10 -34.96 -19.59
C ALA A 44 14.93 -36.45 -19.26
N LYS A 45 13.72 -36.85 -18.83
CA LYS A 45 13.21 -38.24 -18.80
C LYS A 45 11.75 -38.27 -18.30
N SER A 46 10.85 -37.60 -19.03
CA SER A 46 9.44 -38.01 -19.08
C SER A 46 8.69 -37.56 -20.33
N ALA A 47 9.36 -37.01 -21.34
CA ALA A 47 8.73 -36.60 -22.60
C ALA A 47 8.37 -37.78 -23.54
N ASP A 48 8.50 -39.02 -23.08
CA ASP A 48 8.29 -40.23 -23.90
C ASP A 48 6.90 -40.89 -23.75
N ARG A 49 5.93 -40.23 -23.10
CA ARG A 49 4.55 -40.76 -22.98
C ARG A 49 3.44 -40.00 -23.68
N PHE A 50 3.76 -38.95 -24.42
CA PHE A 50 2.78 -38.28 -25.28
C PHE A 50 3.31 -38.12 -26.71
N ARG A 51 3.80 -39.23 -27.28
CA ARG A 51 3.85 -39.43 -28.74
C ARG A 51 2.62 -40.24 -29.16
N SER A 52 1.45 -39.62 -29.18
CA SER A 52 0.40 -40.09 -30.09
C SER A 52 -0.44 -38.92 -30.56
N GLY A 53 -0.27 -38.59 -31.84
CA GLY A 53 -1.08 -37.62 -32.55
C GLY A 53 -0.50 -36.22 -32.49
N PHE A 54 0.55 -35.93 -33.26
CA PHE A 54 0.57 -34.85 -34.24
C PHE A 54 1.82 -35.02 -35.13
N SER A 55 1.59 -34.77 -36.42
CA SER A 55 2.46 -35.04 -37.56
C SER A 55 3.91 -34.59 -37.38
N THR A 56 4.83 -35.48 -37.73
CA THR A 56 6.21 -35.20 -38.15
C THR A 56 6.31 -33.93 -38.99
N TYR A 57 7.20 -33.01 -38.61
CA TYR A 57 7.86 -32.13 -39.57
C TYR A 57 9.37 -32.17 -39.33
N CYS A 58 10.07 -32.60 -40.39
CA CYS A 58 11.52 -32.67 -40.51
C CYS A 58 12.19 -31.32 -40.31
N SER A 59 13.35 -31.36 -39.68
CA SER A 59 14.45 -30.43 -39.91
C SER A 59 14.92 -30.50 -41.37
N ILE A 60 14.84 -29.39 -42.11
CA ILE A 60 15.46 -29.21 -43.43
C ILE A 60 16.32 -27.92 -43.40
N PRO A 61 17.53 -27.94 -43.98
CA PRO A 61 18.43 -26.79 -44.01
C PRO A 61 17.97 -25.70 -44.98
N VAL A 62 18.43 -24.47 -44.67
CA VAL A 62 18.21 -23.20 -45.35
C VAL A 62 18.23 -23.30 -46.88
N ARG A 63 17.08 -23.02 -47.53
CA ARG A 63 16.97 -22.20 -48.75
C ARG A 63 15.51 -21.93 -49.18
N ASP A 64 15.30 -20.68 -49.54
CA ASP A 64 14.28 -20.04 -50.39
C ASP A 64 12.78 -20.28 -50.15
N CYS A 65 12.14 -19.16 -49.76
CA CYS A 65 10.74 -18.74 -49.94
C CYS A 65 9.67 -19.84 -50.09
N SER A 66 9.01 -20.17 -48.97
CA SER A 66 7.62 -20.63 -48.99
C SER A 66 6.90 -20.23 -47.70
N VAL A 67 5.62 -19.91 -47.85
CA VAL A 67 4.70 -19.32 -46.86
C VAL A 67 4.72 -20.07 -45.52
N TYR A 68 5.28 -19.46 -44.47
CA TYR A 68 5.30 -20.03 -43.12
C TYR A 68 3.88 -20.05 -42.53
N ARG A 69 3.38 -21.26 -42.31
CA ARG A 69 2.13 -21.52 -41.61
C ARG A 69 2.31 -21.25 -40.10
N GLY A 70 2.17 -19.99 -39.71
CA GLY A 70 1.52 -19.51 -38.47
C GLY A 70 1.87 -20.18 -37.14
N VAL A 71 3.14 -20.15 -36.72
CA VAL A 71 3.49 -20.34 -35.30
C VAL A 71 3.68 -18.94 -34.69
N CYS A 72 3.02 -18.70 -33.56
CA CYS A 72 3.15 -17.41 -32.87
C CYS A 72 4.57 -17.27 -32.32
N GLY A 73 5.33 -16.26 -32.74
CA GLY A 73 6.75 -16.10 -32.36
C GLY A 73 7.00 -16.05 -30.85
N ILE A 74 6.02 -15.63 -30.04
CA ILE A 74 6.12 -15.70 -28.58
C ILE A 74 6.21 -17.14 -28.07
N LEU A 75 5.57 -18.09 -28.75
CA LEU A 75 5.60 -19.52 -28.43
C LEU A 75 6.85 -20.22 -28.96
N GLU A 76 7.77 -19.50 -29.62
CA GLU A 76 9.08 -20.07 -29.99
C GLU A 76 10.14 -19.83 -28.92
N LEU A 77 9.88 -18.92 -27.98
CA LEU A 77 10.76 -18.62 -26.86
C LEU A 77 10.80 -19.77 -25.86
N SER A 78 11.90 -19.92 -25.12
CA SER A 78 12.01 -20.92 -24.05
C SER A 78 11.07 -20.59 -22.89
N ASP A 79 10.73 -21.61 -22.10
CA ASP A 79 9.89 -21.46 -20.90
C ASP A 79 10.53 -20.52 -19.87
N GLU A 80 11.86 -20.51 -19.77
CA GLU A 80 12.61 -19.59 -18.90
C GLU A 80 12.54 -18.15 -19.41
N VAL A 81 12.73 -17.92 -20.70
CA VAL A 81 12.62 -16.57 -21.28
C VAL A 81 11.20 -16.04 -21.12
N LEU A 82 10.19 -16.87 -21.43
CA LEU A 82 8.80 -16.52 -21.23
C LEU A 82 8.51 -16.18 -19.77
N SER A 83 8.86 -17.04 -18.84
CA SER A 83 8.55 -16.85 -17.41
C SER A 83 9.32 -15.67 -16.81
N LEU A 84 10.64 -15.66 -16.96
CA LEU A 84 11.52 -14.75 -16.23
C LEU A 84 11.60 -13.35 -16.86
N LYS A 85 11.46 -13.23 -18.18
CA LYS A 85 11.68 -11.94 -18.89
C LYS A 85 10.38 -11.28 -19.34
N ILE A 86 9.36 -12.06 -19.65
CA ILE A 86 8.11 -11.56 -20.23
C ILE A 86 6.98 -11.61 -19.19
N LEU A 87 6.61 -12.81 -18.74
CA LEU A 87 5.48 -13.00 -17.83
C LEU A 87 5.73 -12.36 -16.46
N SER A 88 6.97 -12.39 -15.94
CA SER A 88 7.32 -11.72 -14.68
C SER A 88 7.03 -10.20 -14.65
N ARG A 89 6.87 -9.56 -15.82
CA ARG A 89 6.56 -8.13 -15.97
C ARG A 89 5.06 -7.83 -15.98
N LEU A 90 4.22 -8.85 -16.05
CA LEU A 90 2.77 -8.72 -16.06
C LEU A 90 2.22 -8.54 -14.64
N THR A 91 0.97 -8.08 -14.54
CA THR A 91 0.28 -8.02 -13.24
C THR A 91 -0.21 -9.41 -12.82
N PRO A 92 -0.45 -9.65 -11.51
CA PRO A 92 -1.09 -10.87 -11.03
C PRO A 92 -2.38 -11.25 -11.78
N ARG A 93 -3.18 -10.24 -12.16
CA ARG A 93 -4.43 -10.43 -12.92
C ARG A 93 -4.16 -10.91 -14.34
N ASP A 94 -3.17 -10.33 -15.01
CA ASP A 94 -2.84 -10.66 -16.40
C ASP A 94 -2.25 -12.07 -16.55
N ILE A 95 -1.50 -12.54 -15.56
CA ILE A 95 -0.98 -13.91 -15.54
C ILE A 95 -2.11 -14.94 -15.60
N ALA A 96 -3.19 -14.72 -14.85
CA ALA A 96 -4.35 -15.62 -14.88
C ALA A 96 -4.99 -15.67 -16.28
N SER A 97 -5.06 -14.53 -16.97
CA SER A 97 -5.54 -14.43 -18.35
C SER A 97 -4.63 -15.17 -19.33
N VAL A 98 -3.29 -15.01 -19.21
CA VAL A 98 -2.30 -15.72 -20.04
C VAL A 98 -2.45 -17.23 -19.93
N GLY A 99 -2.63 -17.74 -18.71
CA GLY A 99 -2.84 -19.18 -18.48
C GLY A 99 -4.10 -19.75 -19.14
N SER A 100 -5.06 -18.89 -19.52
CA SER A 100 -6.31 -19.32 -20.16
C SER A 100 -6.19 -19.46 -21.69
N VAL A 101 -5.06 -19.07 -22.28
CA VAL A 101 -4.88 -19.01 -23.74
C VAL A 101 -4.56 -20.37 -24.35
N CYS A 102 -3.61 -21.12 -23.77
CA CYS A 102 -3.23 -22.45 -24.26
C CYS A 102 -2.63 -23.31 -23.14
N THR A 103 -2.54 -24.62 -23.38
CA THR A 103 -2.04 -25.60 -22.40
C THR A 103 -0.60 -25.31 -21.96
N ARG A 104 0.29 -24.90 -22.88
CA ARG A 104 1.67 -24.55 -22.52
C ARG A 104 1.72 -23.36 -21.56
N LEU A 105 0.98 -22.29 -21.86
CA LEU A 105 0.93 -21.11 -21.00
C LEU A 105 0.27 -21.44 -19.66
N TYR A 106 -0.77 -22.29 -19.65
CA TYR A 106 -1.38 -22.80 -18.42
C TYR A 106 -0.37 -23.54 -17.52
N GLU A 107 0.50 -24.37 -18.09
CA GLU A 107 1.55 -25.04 -17.30
C GLU A 107 2.59 -24.06 -16.77
N LEU A 108 2.97 -23.04 -17.54
CA LEU A 108 3.87 -21.98 -17.08
C LEU A 108 3.32 -21.20 -15.89
N THR A 109 2.01 -20.91 -15.88
CA THR A 109 1.36 -20.20 -14.77
C THR A 109 1.20 -21.06 -13.50
N LYS A 110 1.58 -22.34 -13.50
CA LYS A 110 1.70 -23.11 -12.25
C LYS A 110 3.02 -22.90 -11.52
N ASN A 111 3.97 -22.20 -12.13
CA ASN A 111 5.28 -21.96 -11.53
C ASN A 111 5.18 -20.94 -10.38
N GLU A 112 5.46 -21.40 -9.15
CA GLU A 112 5.44 -20.58 -7.94
C GLU A 112 6.51 -19.47 -7.93
N GLU A 113 7.66 -19.67 -8.57
CA GLU A 113 8.68 -18.63 -8.70
C GLU A 113 8.21 -17.51 -9.63
N LEU A 114 7.50 -17.85 -10.71
CA LEU A 114 6.86 -16.86 -11.59
C LEU A 114 5.89 -16.00 -10.78
N TRP A 115 4.99 -16.62 -10.02
CA TRP A 115 4.06 -15.88 -9.17
C TRP A 115 4.76 -15.05 -8.11
N ARG A 116 5.81 -15.57 -7.46
CA ARG A 116 6.62 -14.81 -6.51
C ARG A 116 7.20 -13.55 -7.15
N MET A 117 7.79 -13.67 -8.34
CA MET A 117 8.37 -12.51 -9.06
C MET A 117 7.31 -11.51 -9.50
N VAL A 118 6.18 -11.99 -10.02
CA VAL A 118 5.05 -11.13 -10.42
C VAL A 118 4.51 -10.37 -9.22
N CYS A 119 4.29 -11.06 -8.09
CA CYS A 119 3.85 -10.44 -6.84
C CYS A 119 4.90 -9.47 -6.29
N GLN A 120 6.19 -9.81 -6.34
CA GLN A 120 7.27 -8.93 -5.92
C GLN A 120 7.35 -7.66 -6.77
N ASN A 121 7.16 -7.77 -8.08
CA ASN A 121 7.16 -6.63 -8.99
C ASN A 121 5.92 -5.75 -8.79
N ALA A 122 4.77 -6.35 -8.46
CA ALA A 122 3.51 -5.63 -8.24
C ALA A 122 3.38 -5.02 -6.84
N TRP A 123 3.81 -5.72 -5.79
CA TRP A 123 3.60 -5.36 -4.37
C TRP A 123 4.86 -4.83 -3.68
N GLY A 124 6.02 -4.92 -4.34
CA GLY A 124 7.32 -4.53 -3.79
C GLY A 124 8.01 -5.63 -2.98
N SER A 125 9.33 -5.56 -2.93
CA SER A 125 10.19 -6.54 -2.23
C SER A 125 9.91 -6.64 -0.73
N GLU A 126 9.59 -5.52 -0.08
CA GLU A 126 9.31 -5.51 1.35
C GLU A 126 8.04 -6.30 1.68
N THR A 127 6.94 -6.02 0.97
CA THR A 127 5.67 -6.76 1.12
C THR A 127 5.88 -8.25 0.89
N THR A 128 6.62 -8.61 -0.17
CA THR A 128 6.94 -10.01 -0.48
C THR A 128 7.69 -10.67 0.66
N ARG A 129 8.72 -10.01 1.21
CA ARG A 129 9.51 -10.51 2.33
C ARG A 129 8.64 -10.70 3.57
N VAL A 130 7.77 -9.75 3.90
CA VAL A 130 6.82 -9.86 5.01
C VAL A 130 5.92 -11.08 4.81
N LEU A 131 5.32 -11.24 3.63
CA LEU A 131 4.47 -12.40 3.33
C LEU A 131 5.23 -13.72 3.47
N GLU A 132 6.50 -13.79 3.06
CA GLU A 132 7.32 -15.00 3.25
C GLU A 132 7.58 -15.33 4.72
N THR A 133 7.59 -14.35 5.63
CA THR A 133 7.75 -14.61 7.07
C THR A 133 6.47 -15.14 7.72
N VAL A 134 5.30 -14.91 7.12
CA VAL A 134 4.00 -15.34 7.68
C VAL A 134 3.83 -16.86 7.46
N PRO A 135 3.74 -17.68 8.53
CA PRO A 135 3.62 -19.15 8.39
C PRO A 135 2.37 -19.60 7.62
N GLY A 136 1.33 -18.78 7.57
CA GLY A 136 0.13 -19.01 6.76
C GLY A 136 0.37 -18.81 5.26
N ALA A 137 1.16 -17.82 4.86
CA ALA A 137 1.43 -17.51 3.46
C ALA A 137 2.29 -18.58 2.79
N LYS A 138 3.30 -19.13 3.49
CA LYS A 138 4.10 -20.27 2.99
C LYS A 138 3.26 -21.50 2.66
N ARG A 139 2.11 -21.68 3.33
CA ARG A 139 1.20 -22.81 3.11
C ARG A 139 0.26 -22.63 1.92
N LEU A 140 -0.03 -21.38 1.53
CA LEU A 140 -1.03 -21.08 0.49
C LEU A 140 -0.44 -21.09 -0.94
N GLY A 141 0.86 -20.80 -1.08
CA GLY A 141 1.50 -20.59 -2.38
C GLY A 141 1.21 -19.18 -2.95
N TRP A 142 2.15 -18.65 -3.72
CA TRP A 142 2.08 -17.32 -4.32
C TRP A 142 0.93 -17.17 -5.30
N GLY A 143 0.62 -18.19 -6.12
CA GLY A 143 -0.51 -18.10 -7.05
C GLY A 143 -1.85 -17.92 -6.35
N ARG A 144 -2.04 -18.59 -5.20
CA ARG A 144 -3.27 -18.44 -4.40
C ARG A 144 -3.32 -17.10 -3.68
N LEU A 145 -2.20 -16.67 -3.09
CA LEU A 145 -2.08 -15.35 -2.45
C LEU A 145 -2.37 -14.23 -3.44
N ALA A 146 -1.80 -14.31 -4.65
CA ALA A 146 -2.03 -13.38 -5.74
C ALA A 146 -3.51 -13.23 -6.06
N ARG A 147 -4.21 -14.35 -6.22
CA ARG A 147 -5.65 -14.35 -6.48
C ARG A 147 -6.44 -13.73 -5.33
N GLU A 148 -6.21 -14.16 -4.10
CA GLU A 148 -6.96 -13.69 -2.93
C GLU A 148 -6.76 -12.20 -2.64
N LEU A 149 -5.53 -11.70 -2.82
CA LEU A 149 -5.19 -10.30 -2.57
C LEU A 149 -5.53 -9.36 -3.74
N THR A 150 -5.60 -9.87 -4.97
CA THR A 150 -5.84 -9.03 -6.16
C THR A 150 -7.32 -8.91 -6.49
N THR A 151 -8.10 -9.99 -6.40
CA THR A 151 -9.50 -9.93 -6.82
C THR A 151 -10.43 -9.44 -5.72
N LEU A 152 -9.99 -9.50 -4.44
CA LEU A 152 -10.83 -9.24 -3.27
C LEU A 152 -12.17 -10.01 -3.26
N GLU A 153 -12.39 -10.95 -4.19
CA GLU A 153 -13.62 -11.75 -4.33
C GLU A 153 -13.83 -12.67 -3.12
N ALA A 154 -12.76 -12.90 -2.34
CA ALA A 154 -12.76 -13.68 -1.11
C ALA A 154 -12.66 -12.82 0.17
N ALA A 155 -12.66 -11.48 0.05
CA ALA A 155 -12.53 -10.60 1.21
C ALA A 155 -13.88 -10.51 1.95
N ALA A 156 -14.08 -11.41 2.90
CA ALA A 156 -15.21 -11.35 3.83
C ALA A 156 -14.74 -10.88 5.21
N TRP A 157 -15.52 -10.01 5.83
CA TRP A 157 -15.33 -9.68 7.24
C TRP A 157 -15.52 -10.93 8.09
N ARG A 158 -14.52 -11.25 8.91
CA ARG A 158 -14.62 -12.30 9.92
C ARG A 158 -14.40 -11.69 11.29
N LYS A 159 -15.37 -11.90 12.19
CA LYS A 159 -15.20 -11.56 13.60
C LYS A 159 -14.13 -12.47 14.20
N LEU A 160 -12.98 -11.90 14.57
CA LEU A 160 -11.99 -12.57 15.40
C LEU A 160 -12.39 -12.38 16.87
N THR A 161 -12.55 -13.48 17.59
CA THR A 161 -12.77 -13.43 19.05
C THR A 161 -11.42 -13.67 19.72
N VAL A 162 -11.02 -12.73 20.57
CA VAL A 162 -9.74 -12.74 21.30
C VAL A 162 -10.02 -12.68 22.80
N GLY A 163 -9.05 -13.10 23.61
CA GLY A 163 -9.11 -12.96 25.07
C GLY A 163 -8.85 -11.51 25.53
N GLY A 164 -8.99 -11.28 26.83
CA GLY A 164 -8.78 -9.96 27.44
C GLY A 164 -9.77 -8.90 26.95
N ALA A 165 -9.55 -7.66 27.37
CA ALA A 165 -10.34 -6.50 26.96
C ALA A 165 -9.53 -5.20 27.11
N VAL A 166 -9.89 -4.19 26.31
CA VAL A 166 -9.45 -2.81 26.52
C VAL A 166 -10.48 -2.11 27.37
N GLU A 167 -10.24 -2.04 28.67
CA GLU A 167 -11.14 -1.41 29.65
C GLU A 167 -10.50 -0.16 30.25
N PRO A 168 -11.27 0.89 30.59
CA PRO A 168 -12.70 1.06 30.25
C PRO A 168 -12.93 1.26 28.75
N SER A 169 -14.19 1.05 28.32
CA SER A 169 -14.67 1.42 26.98
C SER A 169 -14.35 2.88 26.63
N ARG A 170 -13.96 3.11 25.37
CA ARG A 170 -13.40 4.38 24.90
C ARG A 170 -13.54 4.57 23.39
N CYS A 171 -13.49 5.82 22.94
CA CYS A 171 -13.41 6.22 21.54
C CYS A 171 -12.19 7.11 21.31
N ASN A 172 -11.96 7.55 20.07
CA ASN A 172 -10.94 8.55 19.72
C ASN A 172 -9.51 8.21 20.16
N PHE A 173 -9.25 6.92 20.40
CA PHE A 173 -7.93 6.34 20.59
C PHE A 173 -7.24 6.18 19.24
N SER A 174 -5.92 5.99 19.27
CA SER A 174 -5.18 5.54 18.09
C SER A 174 -4.65 4.14 18.30
N ALA A 175 -4.66 3.36 17.22
CA ALA A 175 -4.11 2.02 17.18
C ALA A 175 -3.15 1.89 15.99
N CYS A 176 -2.05 1.17 16.20
CA CYS A 176 -1.02 0.99 15.20
C CYS A 176 -0.51 -0.46 15.20
N ALA A 177 -0.21 -0.99 14.03
CA ALA A 177 0.41 -2.29 13.89
C ALA A 177 1.94 -2.17 14.00
N VAL A 178 2.55 -3.03 14.81
CA VAL A 178 4.00 -3.16 14.99
C VAL A 178 4.36 -4.63 14.82
N GLY A 179 4.78 -5.00 13.61
CA GLY A 179 4.86 -6.40 13.21
C GLY A 179 3.49 -7.08 13.31
N ASN A 180 3.41 -8.19 14.05
CA ASN A 180 2.15 -8.92 14.32
C ASN A 180 1.44 -8.49 15.62
N ARG A 181 1.88 -7.39 16.24
CA ARG A 181 1.22 -6.82 17.41
C ARG A 181 0.36 -5.63 16.99
N ILE A 182 -0.84 -5.54 17.53
CA ILE A 182 -1.65 -4.32 17.48
C ILE A 182 -1.47 -3.59 18.80
N VAL A 183 -1.10 -2.32 18.74
CA VAL A 183 -0.91 -1.48 19.92
C VAL A 183 -1.94 -0.37 19.93
N LEU A 184 -2.61 -0.19 21.05
CA LEU A 184 -3.58 0.87 21.29
C LEU A 184 -3.04 1.80 22.38
N PHE A 185 -3.18 3.10 22.16
CA PHE A 185 -2.83 4.11 23.15
C PHE A 185 -3.97 5.11 23.35
N GLY A 186 -4.22 5.44 24.62
CA GLY A 186 -5.08 6.54 25.04
C GLY A 186 -6.54 6.44 24.60
N GLY A 187 -7.10 7.58 24.17
CA GLY A 187 -8.51 7.74 23.83
C GLY A 187 -9.30 8.50 24.88
N GLU A 188 -10.60 8.62 24.61
CA GLU A 188 -11.59 9.25 25.46
C GLU A 188 -12.50 8.16 26.04
N GLY A 189 -12.41 7.94 27.35
CA GLY A 189 -13.27 6.98 28.05
C GLY A 189 -14.57 7.60 28.55
N VAL A 190 -15.19 6.90 29.50
CA VAL A 190 -16.42 7.36 30.15
C VAL A 190 -16.24 8.76 30.75
N ASN A 191 -17.27 9.60 30.63
CA ASN A 191 -17.26 11.01 31.09
C ASN A 191 -16.17 11.88 30.44
N MET A 192 -15.82 11.61 29.17
CA MET A 192 -14.82 12.36 28.42
C MET A 192 -13.42 12.35 29.05
N GLN A 193 -13.11 11.31 29.84
CA GLN A 193 -11.81 11.21 30.49
C GLN A 193 -10.72 10.88 29.45
N PRO A 194 -9.67 11.72 29.30
CA PRO A 194 -8.52 11.39 28.48
C PRO A 194 -7.70 10.27 29.13
N MET A 195 -7.37 9.23 28.37
CA MET A 195 -6.64 8.04 28.83
C MET A 195 -5.19 8.03 28.35
N ASN A 196 -4.29 7.37 29.08
CA ASN A 196 -2.84 7.28 28.80
C ASN A 196 -2.25 5.86 28.94
N ASP A 197 -3.09 4.86 29.03
CA ASP A 197 -2.73 3.45 29.08
C ASP A 197 -2.35 2.93 27.69
N THR A 198 -1.50 1.91 27.69
CA THR A 198 -1.04 1.21 26.47
C THR A 198 -1.52 -0.22 26.52
N PHE A 199 -2.22 -0.66 25.49
CA PHE A 199 -2.68 -2.05 25.33
C PHE A 199 -2.03 -2.69 24.12
N VAL A 200 -1.73 -3.97 24.22
CA VAL A 200 -1.15 -4.76 23.13
C VAL A 200 -1.96 -6.02 22.91
N LEU A 201 -2.19 -6.36 21.64
CA LEU A 201 -2.74 -7.62 21.18
C LEU A 201 -1.71 -8.30 20.27
N ASP A 202 -1.11 -9.39 20.73
CA ASP A 202 -0.17 -10.18 19.93
C ASP A 202 -0.89 -11.24 19.10
N LEU A 203 -0.90 -11.07 17.78
CA LEU A 203 -1.55 -11.98 16.83
C LEU A 203 -0.69 -13.21 16.51
N ASN A 204 0.55 -13.29 17.00
CA ASN A 204 1.33 -14.53 16.93
C ASN A 204 0.88 -15.58 17.96
N SER A 205 0.18 -15.15 19.02
CA SER A 205 -0.31 -16.07 20.05
C SER A 205 -1.36 -17.03 19.48
N SER A 206 -1.34 -18.28 19.95
CA SER A 206 -2.39 -19.26 19.63
C SER A 206 -3.76 -18.86 20.19
N ASN A 207 -3.76 -18.09 21.27
CA ASN A 207 -4.94 -17.45 21.86
C ASN A 207 -4.61 -15.96 22.07
N PRO A 208 -4.75 -15.11 21.03
CA PRO A 208 -4.50 -13.69 21.15
C PRO A 208 -5.36 -13.07 22.23
N GLU A 209 -4.78 -12.20 23.05
CA GLU A 209 -5.51 -11.49 24.09
C GLU A 209 -5.03 -10.04 24.21
N TRP A 210 -5.97 -9.14 24.51
CA TRP A 210 -5.64 -7.77 24.86
C TRP A 210 -5.01 -7.72 26.25
N GLN A 211 -3.82 -7.18 26.34
CA GLN A 211 -3.09 -7.01 27.58
C GLN A 211 -2.76 -5.55 27.83
N HIS A 212 -3.00 -5.09 29.06
CA HIS A 212 -2.49 -3.81 29.53
C HIS A 212 -0.98 -3.93 29.77
N VAL A 213 -0.20 -3.11 29.05
CA VAL A 213 1.26 -3.11 29.17
C VAL A 213 1.67 -2.08 30.22
N GLN A 214 2.41 -2.53 31.23
CA GLN A 214 3.04 -1.63 32.18
C GLN A 214 4.19 -0.89 31.49
N VAL A 215 3.97 0.41 31.25
CA VAL A 215 4.94 1.30 30.61
C VAL A 215 5.51 2.27 31.63
N SER A 216 6.79 2.61 31.47
CA SER A 216 7.42 3.70 32.22
C SER A 216 7.18 5.03 31.53
N SER A 217 6.93 6.08 32.32
CA SER A 217 6.78 7.48 31.87
C SER A 217 5.72 7.71 30.76
N PRO A 218 4.47 7.20 30.90
CA PRO A 218 3.46 7.36 29.86
C PRO A 218 3.18 8.84 29.54
N PRO A 219 2.87 9.18 28.27
CA PRO A 219 2.41 10.52 27.91
C PRO A 219 1.16 10.91 28.71
N PRO A 220 0.86 12.20 28.88
CA PRO A 220 -0.42 12.64 29.42
C PRO A 220 -1.61 12.02 28.69
N GLY A 221 -2.70 11.78 29.43
CA GLY A 221 -3.92 11.21 28.86
C GLY A 221 -4.51 12.10 27.78
N ARG A 222 -4.89 11.49 26.64
CA ARG A 222 -5.22 12.22 25.42
C ARG A 222 -6.15 11.46 24.47
N TRP A 223 -6.91 12.20 23.67
CA TRP A 223 -7.72 11.70 22.57
C TRP A 223 -7.48 12.48 21.28
N GLY A 224 -7.88 11.93 20.12
CA GLY A 224 -7.70 12.59 18.82
C GLY A 224 -6.24 12.85 18.44
N HIS A 225 -5.32 12.11 19.06
CA HIS A 225 -3.89 12.08 18.74
C HIS A 225 -3.65 11.04 17.64
N THR A 226 -2.45 11.03 17.06
CA THR A 226 -2.03 9.97 16.14
C THR A 226 -1.02 9.03 16.78
N LEU A 227 -1.02 7.76 16.37
CA LEU A 227 -0.05 6.73 16.74
C LEU A 227 0.52 6.11 15.47
N SER A 228 1.84 6.22 15.25
CA SER A 228 2.51 5.70 14.06
C SER A 228 3.67 4.78 14.42
N CYS A 229 3.93 3.77 13.58
CA CYS A 229 5.07 2.88 13.72
C CYS A 229 6.26 3.44 12.94
N VAL A 230 7.40 3.59 13.63
CA VAL A 230 8.66 4.07 13.06
C VAL A 230 9.76 3.04 13.34
N ASN A 231 10.76 2.98 12.47
CA ASN A 231 11.86 2.01 12.50
C ASN A 231 11.41 0.55 12.59
N GLY A 232 10.15 0.25 12.21
CA GLY A 232 9.57 -1.10 12.23
C GLY A 232 9.20 -1.64 13.62
N SER A 233 9.67 -1.02 14.71
CA SER A 233 9.46 -1.51 16.08
C SER A 233 9.10 -0.43 17.11
N HIS A 234 9.37 0.85 16.80
CA HIS A 234 9.08 1.97 17.69
C HIS A 234 7.72 2.56 17.38
N LEU A 235 7.07 3.12 18.40
CA LEU A 235 5.80 3.83 18.26
C LEU A 235 5.99 5.30 18.53
N VAL A 236 5.28 6.14 17.80
CA VAL A 236 5.32 7.60 17.97
C VAL A 236 3.91 8.12 18.17
N VAL A 237 3.72 8.85 19.25
CA VAL A 237 2.51 9.62 19.53
C VAL A 237 2.79 11.09 19.24
N PHE A 238 1.86 11.74 18.55
CA PHE A 238 1.89 13.19 18.37
C PHE A 238 0.54 13.83 18.66
N GLY A 239 0.58 14.93 19.41
CA GLY A 239 -0.53 15.85 19.65
C GLY A 239 -1.74 15.21 20.34
N GLY A 240 -2.93 15.65 19.92
CA GLY A 240 -4.22 15.30 20.52
C GLY A 240 -4.75 16.35 21.47
N CYS A 241 -5.74 15.97 22.28
CA CYS A 241 -6.33 16.79 23.32
C CYS A 241 -6.27 16.06 24.65
N GLY A 242 -5.62 16.65 25.64
CA GLY A 242 -5.57 16.15 27.02
C GLY A 242 -6.43 16.98 27.97
N ARG A 243 -6.25 16.79 29.28
CA ARG A 243 -7.03 17.53 30.30
C ARG A 243 -6.80 19.04 30.28
N GLN A 244 -5.62 19.48 29.83
CA GLN A 244 -5.22 20.89 29.78
C GLN A 244 -5.43 21.53 28.40
N GLY A 245 -6.06 20.82 27.45
CA GLY A 245 -6.29 21.30 26.09
C GLY A 245 -5.48 20.56 25.03
N LEU A 246 -5.32 21.20 23.88
CA LEU A 246 -4.60 20.64 22.74
C LEU A 246 -3.11 20.50 23.01
N LEU A 247 -2.50 19.49 22.39
CA LEU A 247 -1.10 19.11 22.57
C LEU A 247 -0.36 19.15 21.22
N ASN A 248 0.96 19.38 21.27
CA ASN A 248 1.91 19.25 20.15
C ASN A 248 3.21 18.55 20.60
N ASP A 249 3.16 17.83 21.72
CA ASP A 249 4.24 17.02 22.23
C ASP A 249 4.42 15.75 21.38
N VAL A 250 5.64 15.21 21.40
CA VAL A 250 6.00 13.99 20.67
C VAL A 250 6.56 13.00 21.67
N PHE A 251 6.03 11.80 21.68
CA PHE A 251 6.49 10.71 22.53
C PHE A 251 6.84 9.50 21.69
N VAL A 252 7.97 8.85 22.01
CA VAL A 252 8.43 7.62 21.36
C VAL A 252 8.43 6.48 22.37
N LEU A 253 7.86 5.33 22.01
CA LEU A 253 7.89 4.10 22.79
C LEU A 253 8.74 3.05 22.09
N ASP A 254 9.69 2.52 22.86
CA ASP A 254 10.29 1.22 22.59
C ASP A 254 9.50 0.14 23.32
N LEU A 255 8.71 -0.61 22.54
CA LEU A 255 7.86 -1.67 23.07
C LEU A 255 8.66 -2.91 23.49
N ASP A 256 9.86 -3.08 22.94
CA ASP A 256 10.71 -4.25 23.21
C ASP A 256 11.73 -4.00 24.34
N ALA A 257 11.83 -2.75 24.80
CA ALA A 257 12.58 -2.39 26.00
C ALA A 257 12.02 -3.05 27.27
N LYS A 258 12.86 -3.22 28.30
CA LYS A 258 12.50 -3.84 29.58
C LYS A 258 12.85 -2.92 30.76
N PRO A 259 11.89 -2.21 31.36
CA PRO A 259 10.47 -2.13 30.97
C PRO A 259 10.26 -1.30 29.68
N PRO A 260 9.15 -1.51 28.95
CA PRO A 260 8.76 -0.63 27.86
C PRO A 260 8.63 0.81 28.38
N THR A 261 9.26 1.75 27.68
CA THR A 261 9.41 3.12 28.20
C THR A 261 9.06 4.14 27.14
N TRP A 262 8.11 5.01 27.46
CA TRP A 262 7.84 6.20 26.68
C TRP A 262 8.89 7.27 26.98
N ARG A 263 9.33 7.96 25.94
CA ARG A 263 10.26 9.08 26.03
C ARG A 263 9.68 10.26 25.28
N GLU A 264 9.52 11.37 25.97
CA GLU A 264 9.24 12.64 25.30
C GLU A 264 10.48 13.06 24.51
N ILE A 265 10.28 13.47 23.27
CA ILE A 265 11.34 14.04 22.44
C ILE A 265 10.99 15.49 22.12
N SER A 266 11.94 16.40 22.39
CA SER A 266 11.75 17.82 22.09
C SER A 266 12.01 18.07 20.61
N GLY A 267 10.95 18.18 19.83
CA GLY A 267 11.03 18.67 18.46
C GLY A 267 11.23 20.19 18.43
N LEU A 268 12.22 20.68 17.68
CA LEU A 268 12.36 22.11 17.44
C LEU A 268 11.28 22.60 16.47
N ALA A 269 10.80 23.83 16.67
CA ALA A 269 9.77 24.49 15.85
C ALA A 269 8.46 23.67 15.67
N PRO A 270 7.86 23.14 16.74
CA PRO A 270 6.70 22.26 16.61
C PRO A 270 5.51 22.97 15.96
N PRO A 271 4.70 22.25 15.16
CA PRO A 271 3.44 22.75 14.69
C PRO A 271 2.52 23.18 15.85
N LEU A 272 1.50 23.97 15.53
CA LEU A 272 0.48 24.34 16.51
C LEU A 272 -0.14 23.09 17.19
N PRO A 273 -0.46 23.18 18.50
CA PRO A 273 -1.25 22.16 19.19
C PRO A 273 -2.51 21.79 18.43
N ARG A 274 -2.76 20.49 18.26
CA ARG A 274 -3.82 20.01 17.36
C ARG A 274 -4.37 18.64 17.73
N SER A 275 -5.66 18.45 17.46
CA SER A 275 -6.33 17.15 17.50
C SER A 275 -6.93 16.80 16.13
N TRP A 276 -7.34 15.55 15.93
CA TRP A 276 -7.99 15.08 14.71
C TRP A 276 -7.18 15.27 13.42
N HIS A 277 -5.86 15.45 13.56
CA HIS A 277 -4.92 15.45 12.46
C HIS A 277 -4.67 14.01 12.00
N SER A 278 -4.10 13.85 10.80
CA SER A 278 -3.60 12.55 10.35
C SER A 278 -2.09 12.52 10.38
N SER A 279 -1.53 11.32 10.55
CA SER A 279 -0.10 11.10 10.37
C SER A 279 0.17 9.85 9.57
N CYS A 280 1.34 9.79 8.96
CA CYS A 280 1.88 8.59 8.36
C CYS A 280 3.41 8.58 8.50
N THR A 281 4.02 7.41 8.33
CA THR A 281 5.48 7.28 8.40
C THR A 281 6.06 7.11 7.00
N LEU A 282 7.00 7.98 6.66
CA LEU A 282 7.76 7.97 5.41
C LEU A 282 9.13 7.33 5.61
N ASP A 283 9.50 6.41 4.72
CA ASP A 283 10.77 5.66 4.73
C ASP A 283 11.11 5.02 6.10
N GLY A 284 10.10 4.74 6.91
CA GLY A 284 10.25 4.23 8.28
C GLY A 284 10.82 5.21 9.31
N THR A 285 11.31 6.38 8.91
CA THR A 285 12.12 7.27 9.78
C THR A 285 11.51 8.65 10.01
N LYS A 286 10.60 9.07 9.14
CA LYS A 286 10.04 10.43 9.17
C LYS A 286 8.55 10.36 9.46
N LEU A 287 8.09 11.17 10.41
CA LEU A 287 6.68 11.34 10.69
C LEU A 287 6.14 12.50 9.84
N ILE A 288 5.11 12.25 9.05
CA ILE A 288 4.34 13.29 8.38
C ILE A 288 3.07 13.54 9.18
N VAL A 289 2.73 14.81 9.41
CA VAL A 289 1.50 15.24 10.08
C VAL A 289 0.77 16.23 9.20
N SER A 290 -0.53 16.07 9.01
CA SER A 290 -1.33 16.99 8.19
C SER A 290 -2.65 17.35 8.84
N GLY A 291 -3.02 18.62 8.69
CA GLY A 291 -4.31 19.19 9.07
C GLY A 291 -4.66 18.99 10.55
N GLY A 292 -5.94 18.76 10.81
CA GLY A 292 -6.51 18.68 12.15
C GLY A 292 -7.22 19.96 12.57
N CYS A 293 -7.43 20.09 13.88
CA CYS A 293 -8.08 21.22 14.51
C CYS A 293 -7.17 21.82 15.59
N ALA A 294 -6.86 23.11 15.46
CA ALA A 294 -6.22 23.91 16.49
C ALA A 294 -7.24 24.53 17.45
N ASP A 295 -6.77 25.37 18.37
CA ASP A 295 -7.61 26.10 19.32
C ASP A 295 -8.70 26.91 18.60
N SER A 296 -9.78 27.19 19.32
CA SER A 296 -10.99 27.90 18.82
C SER A 296 -11.70 27.25 17.63
N GLY A 297 -11.39 25.98 17.31
CA GLY A 297 -12.04 25.24 16.23
C GLY A 297 -11.46 25.51 14.85
N VAL A 298 -10.26 26.11 14.77
CA VAL A 298 -9.62 26.42 13.49
C VAL A 298 -9.11 25.14 12.83
N LEU A 299 -9.69 24.80 11.68
CA LEU A 299 -9.22 23.70 10.84
C LEU A 299 -7.89 24.06 10.16
N LEU A 300 -6.99 23.09 10.08
CA LEU A 300 -5.65 23.24 9.53
C LEU A 300 -5.53 22.54 8.16
N SER A 301 -4.64 23.04 7.31
CA SER A 301 -4.28 22.46 5.99
C SER A 301 -2.76 22.31 5.81
N ASP A 302 -2.00 22.68 6.83
CA ASP A 302 -0.56 22.58 6.85
C ASP A 302 -0.12 21.10 6.83
N THR A 303 1.09 20.86 6.33
CA THR A 303 1.69 19.53 6.31
C THR A 303 3.12 19.66 6.81
N PHE A 304 3.42 18.91 7.87
CA PHE A 304 4.68 18.95 8.59
C PHE A 304 5.39 17.62 8.50
N LEU A 305 6.72 17.68 8.50
CA LEU A 305 7.63 16.55 8.53
C LEU A 305 8.52 16.65 9.76
N LEU A 306 8.68 15.53 10.47
CA LEU A 306 9.65 15.38 11.55
C LEU A 306 10.56 14.18 11.26
N ASP A 307 11.86 14.42 11.11
CA ASP A 307 12.84 13.34 10.95
C ASP A 307 13.30 12.83 12.32
N LEU A 308 12.89 11.61 12.65
CA LEU A 308 13.17 10.97 13.94
C LEU A 308 14.49 10.20 13.96
N SER A 309 15.21 10.16 12.83
CA SER A 309 16.58 9.64 12.79
C SER A 309 17.61 10.64 13.32
N MET A 310 17.22 11.92 13.45
CA MET A 310 18.07 12.98 13.97
C MET A 310 18.11 12.95 15.51
N GLU A 311 19.28 13.24 16.10
CA GLU A 311 19.43 13.37 17.56
C GLU A 311 18.55 14.49 18.13
N LYS A 312 18.40 15.58 17.37
CA LYS A 312 17.50 16.70 17.67
C LYS A 312 16.53 16.90 16.51
N PRO A 313 15.39 16.20 16.51
CA PRO A 313 14.39 16.31 15.46
C PRO A 313 13.90 17.75 15.31
N VAL A 314 13.78 18.22 14.07
CA VAL A 314 13.28 19.55 13.74
C VAL A 314 12.05 19.39 12.86
N TRP A 315 10.94 19.98 13.30
CA TRP A 315 9.75 20.06 12.48
C TRP A 315 9.99 21.00 11.31
N ARG A 316 9.62 20.54 10.12
CA ARG A 316 9.66 21.34 8.89
C ARG A 316 8.29 21.31 8.27
N GLU A 317 7.71 22.49 8.05
CA GLU A 317 6.56 22.59 7.18
C GLU A 317 7.01 22.25 5.74
N ILE A 318 6.23 21.44 5.04
CA ILE A 318 6.43 21.17 3.62
C ILE A 318 5.71 22.30 2.88
N PRO A 319 6.44 23.28 2.33
CA PRO A 319 5.82 24.37 1.60
C PRO A 319 5.19 23.81 0.32
N VAL A 320 3.95 24.19 0.07
CA VAL A 320 3.22 23.76 -1.13
C VAL A 320 2.66 24.99 -1.82
N ALA A 321 2.77 25.03 -3.15
CA ALA A 321 2.13 26.10 -3.94
C ALA A 321 0.60 26.11 -3.77
N TRP A 322 0.03 24.93 -3.54
CA TRP A 322 -1.39 24.75 -3.28
C TRP A 322 -1.61 23.62 -2.26
N ALA A 323 -2.56 23.83 -1.35
CA ALA A 323 -2.94 22.87 -0.31
C ALA A 323 -4.43 22.49 -0.41
N PRO A 324 -4.81 21.26 -0.05
CA PRO A 324 -6.20 20.86 0.09
C PRO A 324 -6.91 21.76 1.11
N PRO A 325 -8.25 21.94 0.97
CA PRO A 325 -9.02 22.64 1.98
C PRO A 325 -8.77 22.10 3.38
N SER A 326 -8.64 23.02 4.34
CA SER A 326 -8.39 22.70 5.76
C SER A 326 -9.42 21.72 6.29
N ARG A 327 -8.93 20.69 6.99
CA ARG A 327 -9.74 19.51 7.35
C ARG A 327 -9.26 18.77 8.59
N LEU A 328 -10.18 18.05 9.21
CA LEU A 328 -9.92 17.13 10.32
C LEU A 328 -10.53 15.75 10.08
N GLY A 329 -10.08 14.73 10.81
CA GLY A 329 -10.63 13.37 10.74
C GLY A 329 -10.50 12.72 9.36
N HIS A 330 -9.55 13.20 8.55
CA HIS A 330 -9.15 12.56 7.31
C HIS A 330 -8.24 11.36 7.61
N THR A 331 -7.75 10.71 6.56
CA THR A 331 -6.70 9.69 6.67
C THR A 331 -5.52 10.09 5.80
N LEU A 332 -4.32 9.68 6.22
CA LEU A 332 -3.08 9.90 5.50
C LEU A 332 -2.35 8.56 5.37
N SER A 333 -1.83 8.24 4.19
CA SER A 333 -1.13 6.98 3.94
C SER A 333 0.01 7.18 2.96
N VAL A 334 1.11 6.44 3.14
CA VAL A 334 2.23 6.43 2.19
C VAL A 334 2.00 5.33 1.16
N TYR A 335 2.30 5.63 -0.10
CA TYR A 335 2.32 4.66 -1.20
C TYR A 335 3.52 4.92 -2.12
N GLY A 336 3.95 3.89 -2.85
CA GLY A 336 5.10 4.01 -3.76
C GLY A 336 6.41 4.45 -3.07
N GLY A 337 6.52 4.24 -1.76
CA GLY A 337 7.67 4.63 -0.92
C GLY A 337 7.76 6.13 -0.63
N ARG A 338 7.42 7.00 -1.59
CA ARG A 338 7.68 8.45 -1.50
C ARG A 338 6.45 9.33 -1.71
N LYS A 339 5.28 8.74 -1.94
CA LYS A 339 4.05 9.50 -2.19
C LYS A 339 3.14 9.40 -0.98
N ILE A 340 2.46 10.49 -0.66
CA ILE A 340 1.41 10.51 0.36
C ILE A 340 0.05 10.64 -0.30
N LEU A 341 -0.93 9.95 0.25
CA LEU A 341 -2.34 9.99 -0.13
C LEU A 341 -3.14 10.47 1.08
N MET A 342 -3.93 11.51 0.87
CA MET A 342 -4.91 12.04 1.82
C MET A 342 -6.31 11.71 1.33
N PHE A 343 -7.14 11.15 2.22
CA PHE A 343 -8.52 10.82 1.88
C PHE A 343 -9.52 11.30 2.93
N GLY A 344 -10.57 11.94 2.44
CA GLY A 344 -11.78 12.25 3.19
C GLY A 344 -11.61 13.32 4.27
N GLY A 345 -12.33 13.14 5.38
CA GLY A 345 -12.39 14.07 6.52
C GLY A 345 -13.48 15.13 6.41
N LEU A 346 -13.55 15.99 7.41
CA LEU A 346 -14.44 17.15 7.49
C LEU A 346 -13.67 18.39 7.01
N ALA A 347 -14.10 19.00 5.90
CA ALA A 347 -13.44 20.17 5.31
C ALA A 347 -14.24 21.47 5.51
N LYS A 348 -13.54 22.62 5.58
CA LYS A 348 -14.15 23.95 5.73
C LYS A 348 -14.99 24.41 4.53
N SER A 349 -14.74 23.87 3.34
CA SER A 349 -15.42 24.23 2.09
C SER A 349 -15.77 22.98 1.25
N GLY A 350 -16.83 23.09 0.43
CA GLY A 350 -17.37 22.01 -0.40
C GLY A 350 -18.91 21.97 -0.38
N PRO A 351 -19.56 21.30 -1.35
CA PRO A 351 -21.02 21.27 -1.49
C PRO A 351 -21.73 20.58 -0.31
N LEU A 352 -20.98 19.82 0.49
CA LEU A 352 -21.44 19.22 1.74
C LEU A 352 -20.47 19.66 2.83
N ARG A 353 -20.84 20.70 3.60
CA ARG A 353 -20.06 21.26 4.73
C ARG A 353 -19.66 20.25 5.83
N PHE A 354 -19.87 18.94 5.66
CA PHE A 354 -19.81 17.98 6.76
C PHE A 354 -19.09 16.65 6.51
N ARG A 355 -18.85 16.16 5.27
CA ARG A 355 -18.02 14.97 5.00
C ARG A 355 -17.49 15.02 3.56
N SER A 356 -16.17 14.94 3.40
CA SER A 356 -15.49 14.88 2.10
C SER A 356 -15.18 13.43 1.74
N SER A 357 -15.25 13.11 0.45
CA SER A 357 -14.70 11.88 -0.16
C SER A 357 -13.58 12.21 -1.15
N ASP A 358 -12.99 13.41 -1.00
CA ASP A 358 -11.91 13.87 -1.87
C ASP A 358 -10.64 13.09 -1.58
N VAL A 359 -9.88 12.85 -2.63
CA VAL A 359 -8.54 12.26 -2.57
C VAL A 359 -7.56 13.31 -3.05
N PHE A 360 -6.47 13.44 -2.30
CA PHE A 360 -5.31 14.25 -2.67
C PHE A 360 -4.05 13.40 -2.60
N THR A 361 -3.10 13.69 -3.45
CA THR A 361 -1.80 13.04 -3.44
C THR A 361 -0.67 14.05 -3.54
N MET A 362 0.48 13.71 -3.00
CA MET A 362 1.71 14.48 -3.12
C MET A 362 2.88 13.53 -3.27
N ASP A 363 3.81 13.86 -4.17
CA ASP A 363 5.07 13.15 -4.33
C ASP A 363 6.18 13.92 -3.61
N LEU A 364 6.75 13.31 -2.57
CA LEU A 364 7.81 13.92 -1.76
C LEU A 364 9.20 13.75 -2.38
N SER A 365 9.31 13.13 -3.56
CA SER A 365 10.54 13.08 -4.34
C SER A 365 10.73 14.27 -5.28
N GLU A 366 9.69 15.08 -5.47
CA GLU A 366 9.75 16.31 -6.25
C GLU A 366 10.56 17.38 -5.49
N GLU A 367 11.29 18.21 -6.23
CA GLU A 367 12.06 19.33 -5.65
C GLU A 367 11.13 20.31 -4.93
N GLU A 368 9.94 20.53 -5.50
CA GLU A 368 8.86 21.32 -4.90
C GLU A 368 7.59 20.45 -4.78
N PRO A 369 7.42 19.71 -3.67
CA PRO A 369 6.25 18.86 -3.48
C PRO A 369 4.96 19.68 -3.50
N CYS A 370 3.94 19.20 -4.21
CA CYS A 370 2.63 19.82 -4.24
C CYS A 370 1.48 18.82 -4.14
N TRP A 371 0.39 19.25 -3.49
CA TRP A 371 -0.83 18.47 -3.43
C TRP A 371 -1.58 18.54 -4.76
N ARG A 372 -2.08 17.38 -5.20
CA ARG A 372 -2.85 17.20 -6.43
C ARG A 372 -4.17 16.52 -6.11
N GLY A 373 -5.28 17.09 -6.56
CA GLY A 373 -6.62 16.54 -6.34
C GLY A 373 -7.13 15.64 -7.46
N ASN A 374 -8.24 14.94 -7.20
CA ASN A 374 -8.84 13.91 -8.06
C ASN A 374 -9.18 14.29 -9.51
N TRP A 375 -9.18 15.57 -9.89
CA TRP A 375 -9.43 16.02 -11.27
C TRP A 375 -8.27 15.66 -12.19
N GLU A 376 -7.05 15.61 -11.65
CA GLU A 376 -5.86 15.11 -12.37
C GLU A 376 -5.79 13.57 -12.33
N TRP A 377 -6.23 12.95 -11.23
CA TRP A 377 -6.29 11.49 -11.09
C TRP A 377 -7.32 10.86 -12.04
N ASN A 378 -8.47 11.52 -12.24
CA ASN A 378 -9.51 11.11 -13.19
C ASN A 378 -9.06 11.24 -14.66
N ALA A 379 -8.16 12.17 -14.99
CA ALA A 379 -7.60 12.27 -16.34
C ALA A 379 -6.61 11.12 -16.65
N LEU A 380 -6.02 10.50 -15.62
CA LEU A 380 -5.10 9.38 -15.74
C LEU A 380 -5.77 8.00 -15.66
N ASN A 381 -6.94 7.88 -15.02
CA ASN A 381 -7.59 6.59 -14.74
C ASN A 381 -9.04 6.41 -15.24
N ARG A 382 -9.57 7.28 -16.13
CA ARG A 382 -10.82 7.04 -16.89
C ARG A 382 -10.69 5.92 -17.96
N GLY A 383 -10.16 4.76 -17.55
CA GLY A 383 -10.10 3.55 -18.37
C GLY A 383 -10.71 2.31 -17.69
N PHE A 384 -11.11 2.39 -16.42
CA PHE A 384 -11.64 1.25 -15.68
C PHE A 384 -12.84 1.67 -14.84
N LEU A 385 -13.99 1.78 -15.49
CA LEU A 385 -15.35 1.66 -14.93
C LEU A 385 -16.30 2.04 -16.07
N LEU A 386 -16.53 1.09 -16.99
CA LEU A 386 -17.68 0.99 -17.89
C LEU A 386 -17.46 -0.26 -18.78
N ALA A 387 -17.81 -1.42 -18.23
CA ALA A 387 -18.36 -2.61 -18.88
C ALA A 387 -18.65 -3.65 -17.80
#